data_AF-A0A363T440-F1
#
_entry.id   AF-A0A363T440-F1
#
_cell.length_a   1.000
_cell.length_b   1.000
_cell.length_c   1.000
_cell.angle_alpha   90.00
_cell.angle_beta   90.00
_cell.angle_gamma   90.00
#
_symmetry.space_group_name_H-M   'P 1'
#
loop_
_entity.id
_entity.type
_entity.pdbx_description
1 polymer ?
#
loop_
_entity_poly.entity_id
_entity_poly.type
_entity_poly.pdbx_seq_one_letter_code
_entity_poly.pdbx_strand_id
1 'polypeptide(L)'
;MPATPIKLSPSELTFLWDECPRCFYLKHIHGINRPAAPFPAVFGAIDRLMKAHFAGHPAAEIDPSMPAGIISVSEKWVESKPISLPGHSLSVFLRGKTDAMLSFEDGSYGVVDFKTSEPKASQIPFYSRQLHAYAYALEHPAPEKLWLSPISRLGLLIEAPHATFNETSEEINFHFTSTWLEIPYREAGFLSFIDQVVTLLELPEPPPPNEKCAYCQYRQHARQHGM
;
A
#
# COMPACT_ATOMS: atom_id res chain seq x y z
N MET A 1 25.92 -14.25 12.57
CA MET A 1 25.56 -12.87 12.19
C MET A 1 24.04 -12.86 12.07
N PRO A 2 23.29 -11.92 12.70
CA PRO A 2 21.87 -11.82 12.39
C PRO A 2 21.73 -11.56 10.90
N ALA A 3 20.85 -12.30 10.23
CA ALA A 3 20.55 -12.08 8.83
C ALA A 3 20.12 -10.61 8.63
N THR A 4 20.59 -9.96 7.57
CA THR A 4 20.15 -8.61 7.21
C THR A 4 18.63 -8.58 7.15
N PRO A 5 17.95 -7.62 7.83
CA PRO A 5 16.50 -7.54 7.81
C PRO A 5 15.95 -7.47 6.38
N ILE A 6 14.89 -8.22 6.10
CA ILE A 6 14.28 -8.24 4.77
C ILE A 6 13.38 -7.01 4.60
N LYS A 7 13.62 -6.23 3.56
CA LYS A 7 12.76 -5.10 3.19
C LYS A 7 11.43 -5.60 2.63
N LEU A 8 10.32 -5.14 3.19
CA LEU A 8 8.98 -5.33 2.67
C LEU A 8 8.41 -3.97 2.23
N SER A 9 7.88 -3.90 1.01
CA SER A 9 7.15 -2.70 0.58
C SER A 9 5.66 -2.82 0.93
N PRO A 10 5.01 -1.72 1.37
CA PRO A 10 3.58 -1.72 1.69
C PRO A 10 2.68 -2.24 0.56
N SER A 11 2.98 -1.91 -0.70
CA SER A 11 2.21 -2.38 -1.84
C SER A 11 2.42 -3.88 -2.12
N GLU A 12 3.61 -4.44 -1.87
CA GLU A 12 3.85 -5.88 -2.01
C GLU A 12 3.02 -6.71 -1.01
N LEU A 13 2.79 -6.20 0.19
CA LEU A 13 1.94 -6.84 1.21
C LEU A 13 0.47 -6.90 0.78
N THR A 14 0.04 -6.00 -0.11
CA THR A 14 -1.30 -6.02 -0.70
C THR A 14 -1.34 -6.83 -1.99
N PHE A 15 -0.54 -6.49 -2.99
CA PHE A 15 -0.68 -7.08 -4.33
C PHE A 15 0.06 -8.42 -4.48
N LEU A 16 1.35 -8.45 -4.13
CA LEU A 16 2.18 -9.63 -4.39
C LEU A 16 1.82 -10.78 -3.45
N TRP A 17 1.62 -10.45 -2.17
CA TRP A 17 1.21 -11.40 -1.14
C TRP A 17 -0.13 -12.06 -1.49
N ASP A 18 -1.14 -11.26 -1.79
CA ASP A 18 -2.50 -11.74 -2.03
C ASP A 18 -2.60 -12.58 -3.31
N GLU A 19 -1.81 -12.24 -4.33
CA GLU A 19 -1.83 -12.98 -5.58
C GLU A 19 -1.09 -14.33 -5.50
N CYS A 20 0.12 -14.39 -4.94
CA CYS A 20 0.85 -15.67 -4.86
C CYS A 20 1.96 -15.70 -3.80
N PRO A 21 1.82 -16.55 -2.76
CA PRO A 21 2.84 -16.68 -1.72
C PRO A 21 4.16 -17.21 -2.26
N ARG A 22 4.15 -18.10 -3.28
CA ARG A 22 5.37 -18.56 -3.94
C ARG A 22 6.13 -17.41 -4.60
N CYS A 23 5.43 -16.52 -5.31
CA CYS A 23 6.07 -15.35 -5.93
C CYS A 23 6.63 -14.38 -4.87
N PHE A 24 5.91 -14.20 -3.76
CA PHE A 24 6.38 -13.42 -2.63
C PHE A 24 7.69 -13.99 -2.06
N TYR A 25 7.71 -15.29 -1.73
CA TYR A 25 8.90 -16.00 -1.26
C TYR A 25 10.07 -15.88 -2.25
N LEU A 26 9.84 -16.19 -3.52
CA LEU A 26 10.87 -16.15 -4.57
C LEU A 26 11.53 -14.77 -4.69
N LYS A 27 10.74 -13.69 -4.55
CA LYS A 27 11.26 -12.33 -4.57
C LYS A 27 12.18 -12.04 -3.38
N HIS A 28 11.70 -12.30 -2.16
CA HIS A 28 12.39 -11.86 -0.95
C HIS A 28 13.54 -12.79 -0.55
N ILE A 29 13.44 -14.10 -0.80
CA ILE A 29 14.46 -15.08 -0.44
C ILE A 29 15.44 -15.35 -1.58
N HIS A 30 14.96 -15.41 -2.82
CA HIS A 30 15.79 -15.75 -3.98
C HIS A 30 16.09 -14.58 -4.92
N GLY A 31 15.55 -13.39 -4.67
CA GLY A 31 15.75 -12.23 -5.56
C GLY A 31 15.05 -12.35 -6.92
N ILE A 32 14.18 -13.35 -7.10
CA ILE A 32 13.51 -13.63 -8.38
C ILE A 32 12.22 -12.81 -8.44
N ASN A 33 12.29 -11.68 -9.14
CA ASN A 33 11.16 -10.79 -9.34
C ASN A 33 10.25 -11.27 -10.48
N ARG A 34 8.98 -10.85 -10.43
CA ARG A 34 8.07 -10.96 -11.58
C ARG A 34 8.47 -9.93 -12.65
N PRO A 35 8.30 -10.25 -13.94
CA PRO A 35 8.34 -9.23 -14.99
C PRO A 35 7.38 -8.09 -14.67
N ALA A 36 7.81 -6.85 -14.90
CA ALA A 36 6.95 -5.68 -14.71
C ALA A 36 5.84 -5.68 -15.77
N ALA A 37 4.60 -5.45 -15.33
CA ALA A 37 3.49 -5.17 -16.25
C ALA A 37 3.54 -3.70 -16.68
N PRO A 38 3.16 -3.37 -17.92
CA PRO A 38 3.01 -1.98 -18.33
C PRO A 38 1.93 -1.30 -17.48
N PHE A 39 2.24 -0.13 -16.92
CA PHE A 39 1.29 0.67 -16.17
C PHE A 39 0.81 1.86 -17.03
N PRO A 40 -0.49 2.02 -17.28
CA PRO A 40 -1.00 3.12 -18.09
C PRO A 40 -0.69 4.48 -17.48
N ALA A 41 -0.03 5.36 -18.24
CA ALA A 41 0.42 6.68 -17.77
C ALA A 41 -0.72 7.60 -17.28
N VAL A 42 -1.94 7.37 -17.77
CA VAL A 42 -3.15 8.13 -17.39
C VAL A 42 -3.42 8.06 -15.88
N PHE A 43 -3.25 6.89 -15.25
CA PHE A 43 -3.46 6.77 -13.80
C PHE A 43 -2.44 7.58 -13.00
N GLY A 44 -1.19 7.65 -13.48
CA GLY A 44 -0.18 8.52 -12.88
C GLY A 44 -0.49 10.00 -13.07
N ALA A 45 -1.14 10.39 -14.16
CA ALA A 45 -1.59 11.77 -14.36
C ALA A 45 -2.73 12.14 -13.41
N ILE A 46 -3.72 11.26 -13.26
CA ILE A 46 -4.84 11.44 -12.32
C ILE A 46 -4.32 11.52 -10.88
N ASP A 47 -3.44 10.59 -10.46
CA ASP A 47 -2.83 10.61 -9.12
C ASP A 47 -2.15 11.95 -8.79
N ARG A 48 -1.36 12.49 -9.73
CA ARG A 48 -0.73 13.81 -9.55
C ARG A 48 -1.74 14.94 -9.43
N LEU A 49 -2.81 14.91 -10.23
CA LEU A 49 -3.87 15.92 -10.18
C LEU A 49 -4.62 15.85 -8.83
N MET A 50 -4.97 14.66 -8.36
CA MET A 50 -5.61 14.45 -7.06
C MET A 50 -4.76 14.98 -5.91
N LYS A 51 -3.47 14.58 -5.90
CA LYS A 51 -2.49 15.07 -4.92
C LYS A 51 -2.41 16.59 -4.92
N ALA A 52 -2.29 17.21 -6.09
CA ALA A 52 -2.25 18.66 -6.19
C ALA A 52 -3.55 19.34 -5.75
N HIS A 53 -4.70 18.73 -6.05
CA HIS A 53 -6.02 19.26 -5.69
C HIS A 53 -6.22 19.29 -4.19
N PHE A 54 -5.98 18.18 -3.47
CA PHE A 54 -6.24 18.10 -2.03
C PHE A 54 -5.14 18.70 -1.15
N ALA A 55 -3.98 19.08 -1.72
CA ALA A 55 -2.87 19.63 -0.97
C ALA A 55 -3.26 20.89 -0.18
N GLY A 56 -3.16 20.82 1.15
CA GLY A 56 -3.43 21.97 2.04
C GLY A 56 -4.92 22.22 2.31
N HIS A 57 -5.83 21.43 1.75
CA HIS A 57 -7.24 21.52 2.09
C HIS A 57 -7.52 21.06 3.53
N PRO A 58 -8.60 21.56 4.17
CA PRO A 58 -9.11 21.01 5.42
C PRO A 58 -9.42 19.52 5.30
N ALA A 59 -9.10 18.75 6.34
CA ALA A 59 -9.41 17.31 6.38
C ALA A 59 -10.91 17.02 6.24
N ALA A 60 -11.78 17.95 6.68
CA ALA A 60 -13.22 17.85 6.53
C ALA A 60 -13.71 17.82 5.07
N GLU A 61 -12.88 18.23 4.10
CA GLU A 61 -13.20 18.10 2.68
C GLU A 61 -13.04 16.66 2.16
N ILE A 62 -12.29 15.79 2.84
CA ILE A 62 -12.26 14.35 2.56
C ILE A 62 -13.56 13.71 3.05
N ASP A 63 -13.91 13.98 4.30
CA ASP A 63 -15.11 13.46 4.96
C ASP A 63 -15.48 14.37 6.15
N PRO A 64 -16.75 14.78 6.31
CA PRO A 64 -17.17 15.65 7.40
C PRO A 64 -16.93 15.09 8.81
N SER A 65 -16.73 13.78 8.97
CA SER A 65 -16.41 13.14 10.25
C SER A 65 -14.93 13.26 10.65
N MET A 66 -14.09 13.83 9.78
CA MET A 66 -12.67 14.05 10.09
C MET A 66 -12.50 15.05 11.24
N PRO A 67 -11.49 14.83 12.12
CA PRO A 67 -11.07 15.85 13.06
C PRO A 67 -10.62 17.11 12.31
N ALA A 68 -10.71 18.27 12.98
CA ALA A 68 -10.14 19.50 12.45
C ALA A 68 -8.65 19.30 12.15
N GLY A 69 -8.22 19.73 10.97
CA GLY A 69 -6.88 19.44 10.48
C GLY A 69 -6.74 19.73 8.99
N ILE A 70 -5.58 19.39 8.46
CA ILE A 70 -5.22 19.64 7.05
C ILE A 70 -4.69 18.39 6.38
N ILE A 71 -4.89 18.32 5.06
CA ILE A 71 -4.29 17.32 4.20
C ILE A 71 -2.88 17.78 3.83
N SER A 72 -1.89 17.21 4.51
CA SER A 72 -0.49 17.39 4.15
C SER A 72 -0.16 16.47 2.98
N VAL A 73 -0.42 16.94 1.76
CA VAL A 73 0.09 16.27 0.57
C VAL A 73 1.58 16.60 0.46
N SER A 74 2.38 15.70 1.00
CA SER A 74 3.79 15.60 0.64
C SER A 74 4.11 14.13 0.66
N GLU A 75 4.39 13.55 -0.49
CA GLU A 75 4.76 12.15 -0.52
C GLU A 75 6.05 11.97 0.30
N LYS A 76 6.04 11.08 1.29
CA LYS A 76 7.20 10.85 2.15
C LYS A 76 7.64 9.41 2.05
N TRP A 77 8.95 9.23 1.92
CA TRP A 77 9.56 7.93 2.17
C TRP A 77 9.57 7.67 3.67
N VAL A 78 8.88 6.61 4.07
CA VAL A 78 8.84 6.12 5.46
C VAL A 78 9.58 4.80 5.56
N GLU A 79 10.21 4.55 6.70
CA GLU A 79 10.98 3.34 6.95
C GLU A 79 10.90 2.99 8.44
N SER A 80 10.48 1.77 8.76
CA SER A 80 10.39 1.29 10.14
C SER A 80 11.74 0.80 10.64
N LYS A 81 11.88 0.72 11.97
CA LYS A 81 12.89 -0.15 12.58
C LYS A 81 12.64 -1.61 12.15
N PRO A 82 13.66 -2.48 12.21
CA PRO A 82 13.47 -3.91 12.04
C PRO A 82 12.44 -4.45 13.04
N ILE A 83 11.47 -5.20 12.53
CA ILE A 83 10.48 -5.97 13.26
C ILE A 83 11.06 -7.36 13.47
N SER A 84 11.25 -7.73 14.74
CA SER A 84 11.67 -9.08 15.15
C SER A 84 10.54 -9.68 15.99
N LEU A 85 9.99 -10.80 15.54
CA LEU A 85 8.85 -11.45 16.18
C LEU A 85 9.31 -12.69 16.97
N PRO A 86 8.69 -13.00 18.13
CA PRO A 86 9.03 -14.21 18.89
C PRO A 86 8.89 -15.48 18.06
N GLY A 87 9.85 -16.39 18.16
CA GLY A 87 9.82 -17.67 17.41
C GLY A 87 10.39 -17.59 15.99
N HIS A 88 10.74 -16.41 15.50
CA HIS A 88 11.34 -16.20 14.19
C HIS A 88 12.84 -15.91 14.28
N SER A 89 13.59 -16.44 13.32
CA SER A 89 15.01 -16.18 13.08
C SER A 89 15.23 -14.99 12.13
N LEU A 90 14.26 -14.73 11.25
CA LEU A 90 14.27 -13.60 10.34
C LEU A 90 13.66 -12.36 10.99
N SER A 91 14.17 -11.20 10.57
CA SER A 91 13.56 -9.90 10.85
C SER A 91 13.22 -9.21 9.53
N VAL A 92 12.23 -8.34 9.57
CA VAL A 92 11.76 -7.58 8.39
C VAL A 92 11.71 -6.10 8.72
N PHE A 93 11.74 -5.23 7.72
CA PHE A 93 11.44 -3.82 7.93
C PHE A 93 10.56 -3.30 6.80
N LEU A 94 9.73 -2.31 7.12
CA LEU A 94 8.77 -1.73 6.20
C LEU A 94 9.39 -0.49 5.58
N ARG A 95 9.34 -0.36 4.26
CA ARG A 95 9.74 0.86 3.57
C ARG A 95 8.87 1.12 2.37
N GLY A 96 8.31 2.32 2.30
CA GLY A 96 7.47 2.73 1.19
C GLY A 96 7.32 4.24 1.10
N LYS A 97 6.58 4.69 0.10
CA LYS A 97 6.29 6.10 -0.14
C LYS A 97 4.80 6.33 0.04
N THR A 98 4.42 7.18 0.99
CA THR A 98 3.01 7.55 1.22
C THR A 98 2.51 8.48 0.12
N ASP A 99 1.19 8.50 -0.11
CA ASP A 99 0.57 9.48 -1.00
C ASP A 99 0.28 10.79 -0.27
N ALA A 100 -0.41 10.71 0.86
CA ALA A 100 -0.72 11.86 1.70
C ALA A 100 -0.80 11.49 3.19
N MET A 101 -0.63 12.49 4.04
CA MET A 101 -0.85 12.38 5.48
C MET A 101 -1.83 13.48 5.92
N LEU A 102 -2.55 13.23 7.00
CA LEU A 102 -3.39 14.21 7.67
C LEU A 102 -2.69 14.65 8.95
N SER A 103 -2.72 15.95 9.22
CA SER A 103 -2.29 16.52 10.51
C SER A 103 -3.51 17.13 11.18
N PHE A 104 -3.91 16.59 12.31
CA PHE A 104 -5.07 17.05 13.06
C PHE A 104 -4.67 18.03 14.17
N GLU A 105 -5.58 18.93 14.52
CA GLU A 105 -5.38 19.94 15.57
C GLU A 105 -5.25 19.33 16.97
N ASP A 106 -5.76 18.11 17.16
CA ASP A 106 -5.60 17.34 18.40
C ASP A 106 -4.20 16.72 18.56
N GLY A 107 -3.31 16.91 17.58
CA GLY A 107 -1.94 16.38 17.58
C GLY A 107 -1.83 14.96 17.04
N SER A 108 -2.94 14.31 16.67
CA SER A 108 -2.91 13.02 15.98
C SER A 108 -2.75 13.19 14.46
N TYR A 109 -2.47 12.08 13.79
CA TYR A 109 -2.22 12.06 12.34
C TYR A 109 -3.07 11.01 11.64
N GLY A 110 -3.22 11.17 10.33
CA GLY A 110 -3.84 10.16 9.47
C GLY A 110 -2.96 9.78 8.29
N VAL A 111 -3.17 8.58 7.74
CA VAL A 111 -2.53 8.15 6.48
C VAL A 111 -3.62 7.97 5.44
N VAL A 112 -3.42 8.59 4.28
CA VAL A 112 -4.33 8.53 3.14
C VAL A 112 -3.60 7.96 1.92
N ASP A 113 -4.24 7.02 1.24
CA ASP A 113 -3.77 6.47 -0.03
C ASP A 113 -4.82 6.78 -1.11
N PHE A 114 -4.37 7.36 -2.22
CA PHE A 114 -5.25 7.84 -3.28
C PHE A 114 -5.52 6.72 -4.28
N LYS A 115 -6.78 6.52 -4.67
CA LYS A 115 -7.15 5.47 -5.63
C LYS A 115 -8.10 5.99 -6.70
N THR A 116 -7.74 5.77 -7.95
CA THR A 116 -8.67 5.93 -9.07
C THR A 116 -9.41 4.63 -9.34
N SER A 117 -10.63 4.50 -8.84
CA SER A 117 -11.48 3.30 -8.98
C SER A 117 -12.90 3.56 -8.50
N GLU A 118 -13.80 2.61 -8.70
CA GLU A 118 -15.08 2.59 -7.97
C GLU A 118 -14.87 2.20 -6.50
N PRO A 119 -15.56 2.85 -5.54
CA PRO A 119 -15.49 2.49 -4.13
C PRO A 119 -16.16 1.14 -3.87
N LYS A 120 -15.45 0.22 -3.20
CA LYS A 120 -15.94 -1.12 -2.87
C LYS A 120 -15.54 -1.51 -1.46
N ALA A 121 -16.45 -2.11 -0.71
CA ALA A 121 -16.18 -2.59 0.65
C ALA A 121 -15.01 -3.60 0.70
N SER A 122 -14.77 -4.36 -0.38
CA SER A 122 -13.64 -5.30 -0.48
C SER A 122 -12.26 -4.61 -0.52
N GLN A 123 -12.19 -3.31 -0.84
CA GLN A 123 -10.95 -2.54 -0.85
C GLN A 123 -10.42 -2.29 0.57
N ILE A 124 -11.30 -2.21 1.57
CA ILE A 124 -10.93 -1.99 2.97
C ILE A 124 -9.96 -3.09 3.46
N PRO A 125 -10.33 -4.39 3.49
CA PRO A 125 -9.40 -5.43 3.92
C PRO A 125 -8.20 -5.59 2.97
N PHE A 126 -8.37 -5.33 1.67
CA PHE A 126 -7.31 -5.48 0.68
C PHE A 126 -6.17 -4.46 0.87
N TYR A 127 -6.50 -3.19 1.07
CA TYR A 127 -5.53 -2.11 1.31
C TYR A 127 -5.17 -1.91 2.77
N SER A 128 -5.87 -2.58 3.70
CA SER A 128 -5.57 -2.53 5.13
C SER A 128 -4.09 -2.81 5.40
N ARG A 129 -3.51 -3.84 4.77
CA ARG A 129 -2.10 -4.22 4.94
C ARG A 129 -1.13 -3.10 4.54
N GLN A 130 -1.40 -2.46 3.40
CA GLN A 130 -0.59 -1.35 2.90
C GLN A 130 -0.64 -0.15 3.85
N LEU A 131 -1.83 0.30 4.26
CA LEU A 131 -1.95 1.48 5.12
C LEU A 131 -1.43 1.24 6.54
N HIS A 132 -1.65 0.05 7.10
CA HIS A 132 -1.05 -0.30 8.39
C HIS A 132 0.47 -0.35 8.32
N ALA A 133 1.04 -0.76 7.18
CA ALA A 133 2.49 -0.75 7.02
C ALA A 133 3.07 0.67 7.02
N TYR A 134 2.37 1.63 6.42
CA TYR A 134 2.74 3.05 6.54
C TYR A 134 2.58 3.58 7.96
N ALA A 135 1.45 3.30 8.61
CA ALA A 135 1.18 3.71 9.98
C ALA A 135 2.28 3.18 10.94
N TYR A 136 2.57 1.89 10.86
CA TYR A 136 3.60 1.25 11.66
C TYR A 136 4.99 1.86 11.40
N ALA A 137 5.34 2.15 10.15
CA ALA A 137 6.63 2.76 9.83
C ALA A 137 6.74 4.21 10.34
N LEU A 138 5.63 4.94 10.41
CA LEU A 138 5.57 6.30 10.97
C LEU A 138 5.65 6.29 12.49
N GLU A 139 5.02 5.35 13.17
CA GLU A 139 5.03 5.27 14.65
C GLU A 139 6.28 4.59 15.20
N HIS A 140 6.88 3.68 14.44
CA HIS A 140 8.09 2.94 14.80
C HIS A 140 9.24 3.19 13.81
N PRO A 141 9.64 4.44 13.56
CA PRO A 141 10.55 4.80 12.48
C PRO A 141 12.00 4.37 12.76
N ALA A 142 12.72 3.99 11.70
CA ALA A 142 14.17 3.83 11.77
C ALA A 142 14.85 5.17 12.18
N PRO A 143 16.11 5.14 12.68
CA PRO A 143 16.81 6.38 13.05
C PRO A 143 16.79 7.42 11.92
N GLU A 144 16.58 8.69 12.31
CA GLU A 144 16.54 9.84 11.40
C GLU A 144 15.40 9.83 10.35
N LYS A 145 14.44 8.91 10.47
CA LYS A 145 13.22 8.90 9.64
C LYS A 145 12.11 9.71 10.28
N LEU A 146 11.16 10.11 9.45
CA LEU A 146 9.97 10.84 9.86
C LEU A 146 9.23 10.06 10.95
N TRP A 147 9.00 10.72 12.09
CA TRP A 147 8.23 10.17 13.20
C TRP A 147 6.93 10.94 13.33
N LEU A 148 5.79 10.25 13.19
CA LEU A 148 4.46 10.80 13.41
C LEU A 148 3.66 9.80 14.26
N SER A 149 3.19 10.22 15.43
CA SER A 149 2.39 9.41 16.33
C SER A 149 1.59 10.32 17.29
N PRO A 150 0.33 9.99 17.63
CA PRO A 150 -0.38 8.78 17.23
C PRO A 150 -0.99 8.89 15.83
N ILE A 151 -1.03 7.77 15.10
CA ILE A 151 -1.88 7.61 13.92
C ILE A 151 -3.29 7.26 14.40
N SER A 152 -4.26 8.12 14.12
CA SER A 152 -5.66 7.97 14.55
C SER A 152 -6.62 7.61 13.41
N ARG A 153 -6.23 7.85 12.15
CA ARG A 153 -7.06 7.57 10.96
C ARG A 153 -6.26 6.90 9.85
N LEU A 154 -6.87 5.91 9.20
CA LEU A 154 -6.36 5.30 7.97
C LEU A 154 -7.49 5.24 6.97
N GLY A 155 -7.22 5.52 5.71
CA GLY A 155 -8.22 5.23 4.70
C GLY A 155 -7.83 5.61 3.29
N LEU A 156 -8.72 5.24 2.39
CA LEU A 156 -8.56 5.50 0.98
C LEU A 156 -9.39 6.72 0.63
N LEU A 157 -8.81 7.65 -0.12
CA LEU A 157 -9.61 8.61 -0.88
C LEU A 157 -9.75 8.07 -2.29
N ILE A 158 -10.95 7.55 -2.57
CA ILE A 158 -11.31 6.95 -3.85
C ILE A 158 -11.85 8.05 -4.77
N GLU A 159 -11.30 8.17 -5.97
CA GLU A 159 -11.82 9.02 -7.04
C GLU A 159 -12.40 8.15 -8.14
N ALA A 160 -13.73 8.14 -8.23
CA ALA A 160 -14.46 7.40 -9.25
C ALA A 160 -14.65 8.28 -10.50
N PRO A 161 -14.03 7.94 -11.65
CA PRO A 161 -14.14 8.73 -12.86
C PRO A 161 -15.48 8.52 -13.56
N HIS A 162 -16.11 9.62 -13.97
CA HIS A 162 -17.31 9.63 -14.81
C HIS A 162 -17.11 10.60 -15.96
N ALA A 163 -17.42 10.17 -17.18
CA ALA A 163 -17.23 10.98 -18.36
C ALA A 163 -18.55 11.64 -18.80
N THR A 164 -18.48 12.91 -19.16
CA THR A 164 -19.55 13.61 -19.88
C THR A 164 -19.07 13.98 -21.26
N PHE A 165 -19.96 13.88 -22.24
CA PHE A 165 -19.72 14.36 -23.59
C PHE A 165 -20.33 15.75 -23.76
N ASN A 166 -19.59 16.68 -24.36
CA ASN A 166 -20.17 17.93 -24.79
C ASN A 166 -20.73 17.74 -26.20
N GLU A 167 -22.04 17.92 -26.41
CA GLU A 167 -22.63 17.74 -27.75
C GLU A 167 -22.12 18.78 -28.77
N THR A 168 -21.53 19.88 -28.30
CA THR A 168 -21.09 21.01 -29.14
C THR A 168 -19.57 21.09 -29.33
N SER A 169 -18.77 20.37 -28.55
CA SER A 169 -17.32 20.22 -28.75
C SER A 169 -16.96 18.74 -28.86
N GLU A 170 -15.97 18.37 -29.67
CA GLU A 170 -15.48 16.98 -29.75
C GLU A 170 -14.70 16.54 -28.49
N GLU A 171 -14.94 17.20 -27.35
CA GLU A 171 -14.20 17.04 -26.11
C GLU A 171 -14.92 16.08 -25.16
N ILE A 172 -14.12 15.23 -24.52
CA ILE A 172 -14.56 14.35 -23.43
C ILE A 172 -14.06 14.96 -22.12
N ASN A 173 -14.99 15.26 -21.21
CA ASN A 173 -14.68 15.78 -19.88
C ASN A 173 -14.78 14.66 -18.85
N PHE A 174 -13.71 14.43 -18.09
CA PHE A 174 -13.72 13.55 -16.94
C PHE A 174 -14.02 14.33 -15.67
N HIS A 175 -15.02 13.87 -14.94
CA HIS A 175 -15.36 14.31 -13.60
C HIS A 175 -15.00 13.20 -12.63
N PHE A 176 -14.70 13.56 -11.39
CA PHE A 176 -14.39 12.59 -10.35
C PHE A 176 -15.32 12.80 -9.17
N THR A 177 -15.77 11.69 -8.59
CA THR A 177 -16.48 11.71 -7.32
C THR A 177 -15.58 11.11 -6.25
N SER A 178 -15.26 11.94 -5.25
CA SER A 178 -14.44 11.56 -4.11
C SER A 178 -15.27 10.76 -3.11
N THR A 179 -14.71 9.67 -2.60
CA THR A 179 -15.32 8.86 -1.54
C THR A 179 -14.26 8.43 -0.55
N TRP A 180 -14.47 8.76 0.72
CA TRP A 180 -13.65 8.26 1.82
C TRP A 180 -14.04 6.82 2.19
N LEU A 181 -13.06 5.92 2.18
CA LEU A 181 -13.19 4.58 2.73
C LEU A 181 -12.27 4.43 3.93
N GLU A 182 -12.84 4.55 5.14
CA GLU A 182 -12.13 4.36 6.40
C GLU A 182 -11.65 2.91 6.54
N ILE A 183 -10.38 2.76 6.93
CA ILE A 183 -9.75 1.50 7.31
C ILE A 183 -9.56 1.52 8.83
N PRO A 184 -10.24 0.64 9.58
CA PRO A 184 -10.07 0.59 11.03
C PRO A 184 -8.62 0.27 11.41
N TYR A 185 -7.98 1.17 12.17
CA TYR A 185 -6.61 0.97 12.60
C TYR A 185 -6.50 -0.07 13.73
N ARG A 186 -5.72 -1.13 13.48
CA ARG A 186 -5.51 -2.28 14.37
C ARG A 186 -4.08 -2.81 14.25
N GLU A 187 -3.13 -2.20 14.99
CA GLU A 187 -1.72 -2.60 14.95
C GLU A 187 -1.52 -4.10 15.27
N ALA A 188 -2.16 -4.61 16.32
CA ALA A 188 -2.01 -6.02 16.72
C ALA A 188 -2.38 -6.99 15.58
N GLY A 189 -3.46 -6.71 14.85
CA GLY A 189 -3.87 -7.52 13.70
C GLY A 189 -2.88 -7.43 12.55
N PHE A 190 -2.26 -6.26 12.34
CA PHE A 190 -1.19 -6.11 11.37
C PHE A 190 0.08 -6.88 11.76
N LEU A 191 0.48 -6.86 13.03
CA LEU A 191 1.63 -7.65 13.51
C LEU A 191 1.39 -9.16 13.39
N SER A 192 0.17 -9.65 13.66
CA SER A 192 -0.21 -11.05 13.39
C SER A 192 -0.19 -11.41 11.91
N PHE A 193 -0.38 -10.44 11.01
CA PHE A 193 -0.19 -10.65 9.58
C PHE A 193 1.31 -10.69 9.22
N ILE A 194 2.14 -9.82 9.80
CA ILE A 194 3.59 -9.85 9.58
C ILE A 194 4.18 -11.17 10.08
N ASP A 195 3.67 -11.74 11.17
CA ASP A 195 4.01 -13.10 11.63
C ASP A 195 3.80 -14.17 10.55
N GLN A 196 2.66 -14.13 9.84
CA GLN A 196 2.39 -15.03 8.70
C GLN A 196 3.38 -14.79 7.54
N VAL A 197 3.72 -13.52 7.29
CA VAL A 197 4.70 -13.17 6.26
C VAL A 197 6.07 -13.74 6.59
N VAL A 198 6.54 -13.56 7.82
CA VAL A 198 7.86 -14.08 8.25
C VAL A 198 7.85 -15.61 8.27
N THR A 199 6.78 -16.23 8.77
CA THR A 199 6.58 -17.69 8.71
C THR A 199 6.74 -18.23 7.29
N LEU A 200 6.13 -17.55 6.30
CA LEU A 200 6.25 -17.94 4.90
C LEU A 200 7.71 -17.85 4.42
N LEU A 201 8.38 -16.74 4.74
CA LEU A 201 9.76 -16.46 4.31
C LEU A 201 10.79 -17.40 4.96
N GLU A 202 10.46 -18.01 6.09
CA GLU A 202 11.30 -18.99 6.79
C GLU A 202 11.11 -20.44 6.32
N LEU A 203 10.18 -20.70 5.39
CA LEU A 203 10.05 -22.02 4.80
C LEU A 203 11.40 -22.45 4.18
N PRO A 204 11.78 -23.73 4.29
CA PRO A 204 13.04 -24.21 3.73
C PRO A 204 13.05 -24.15 2.19
N GLU A 205 11.86 -24.20 1.57
CA GLU A 205 11.66 -24.15 0.13
C GLU A 205 10.43 -23.30 -0.22
N PRO A 206 10.36 -22.73 -1.45
CA PRO A 206 9.20 -21.97 -1.88
C PRO A 206 7.92 -22.82 -1.83
N PRO A 207 6.80 -22.29 -1.29
CA PRO A 207 5.54 -23.03 -1.22
C PRO A 207 5.00 -23.35 -2.63
N PRO A 208 3.97 -24.21 -2.75
CA PRO A 208 3.24 -24.39 -4.00
C PRO A 208 2.74 -23.04 -4.58
N PRO A 209 2.69 -22.90 -5.91
CA PRO A 209 2.12 -21.72 -6.52
C PRO A 209 0.62 -21.61 -6.21
N ASN A 210 0.11 -20.38 -6.15
CA ASN A 210 -1.34 -20.18 -6.26
C ASN A 210 -1.80 -20.71 -7.64
N GLU A 211 -2.88 -21.49 -7.67
CA GLU A 211 -3.41 -22.18 -8.85
C GLU A 211 -3.60 -21.24 -10.05
N LYS A 212 -4.06 -20.01 -9.80
CA LYS A 212 -4.36 -19.01 -10.84
C LYS A 212 -3.21 -18.04 -11.12
N CYS A 213 -2.02 -18.28 -10.59
CA CYS A 213 -0.89 -17.37 -10.78
C CYS A 213 -0.27 -17.50 -12.17
N ALA A 214 -0.61 -16.58 -13.07
CA ALA A 214 -0.09 -16.52 -14.44
C ALA A 214 1.45 -16.48 -14.49
N TYR A 215 2.12 -15.82 -13.53
CA TYR A 215 3.58 -15.78 -13.47
C TYR A 215 4.22 -17.12 -13.10
N CYS A 216 3.57 -17.92 -12.25
CA CYS A 216 4.05 -19.27 -11.94
C CYS A 216 3.89 -20.19 -13.14
N GLN A 217 2.72 -20.13 -13.80
CA GLN A 217 2.46 -20.86 -15.03
C GLN A 217 3.47 -20.48 -16.11
N TYR A 218 3.68 -19.19 -16.36
CA TYR A 218 4.68 -18.71 -17.31
C TYR A 218 6.09 -19.27 -17.03
N ARG A 219 6.57 -19.21 -15.77
CA ARG A 219 7.88 -19.78 -15.41
C ARG A 219 7.95 -21.29 -15.61
N GLN A 220 6.86 -22.01 -15.33
CA GLN A 220 6.79 -23.45 -15.56
C GLN A 220 6.84 -23.77 -17.05
N HIS A 221 6.08 -23.06 -17.86
CA HIS A 221 6.09 -23.20 -19.32
C HIS A 221 7.47 -22.86 -19.91
N ALA A 222 8.11 -21.78 -19.47
CA ALA A 222 9.46 -21.42 -19.91
C ALA A 222 10.46 -22.56 -19.66
N ARG A 223 10.48 -23.12 -18.44
CA ARG A 223 11.32 -24.27 -18.08
C ARG A 223 11.04 -25.51 -18.93
N GLN A 224 9.77 -25.80 -19.19
CA GLN A 224 9.37 -26.95 -20.00
C GLN A 224 9.79 -26.83 -21.48
N HIS A 225 9.93 -25.60 -21.98
CA HIS A 225 10.28 -25.32 -23.38
C HIS A 225 11.73 -24.85 -23.55
N GLY A 226 12.56 -24.95 -22.50
CA GLY A 226 14.00 -24.62 -22.57
C GLY A 226 14.31 -23.14 -22.73
N MET A 227 13.42 -22.25 -22.26
CA MET A 227 13.63 -20.79 -22.21
C MET A 227 14.11 -20.34 -20.84
#